data_AF-A0A959P403-F1
#
_entry.id   AF-A0A959P403-F1
#
_cell.length_a   1.000
_cell.length_b   1.000
_cell.length_c   1.000
_cell.angle_alpha   90.00
_cell.angle_beta   90.00
_cell.angle_gamma   90.00
#
_symmetry.space_group_name_H-M   'P 1'
#
loop_
_entity.id
_entity.type
_entity.pdbx_description
1 polymer ?
#
loop_
_entity_poly.entity_id
_entity_poly.type
_entity_poly.pdbx_seq_one_letter_code
_entity_poly.pdbx_strand_id
1 'polypeptide(L)'
;MIIKTYVIIIGILGIILSYPIFFIIKSSYFEIDKYNFKSNIRIETKQKLISETSLKSDSHYKNHLDRNVFIYEIKDKKGNNIQEIFGNTAWNIIIPYDINEDGFEDLFLNQMPITHIPENASDKACYQYNPELNKFTFFRFFNRDELPLSLDIQLFNIAWIYATYLIIIIIYGLNFINLIIFLFYKFFYYLVKQTHYD
;
A
#
# COMPACT_ATOMS: atom_id res chain seq x y z
N MET A 1 10.40 1.32 39.79
CA MET A 1 10.38 0.15 38.87
C MET A 1 9.30 0.29 37.80
N ILE A 2 8.05 0.53 38.21
CA ILE A 2 6.87 0.67 37.33
C ILE A 2 7.06 1.68 36.18
N ILE A 3 7.59 2.88 36.45
CA ILE A 3 7.81 3.93 35.43
C ILE A 3 8.84 3.50 34.37
N LYS A 4 9.94 2.84 34.78
CA LYS A 4 10.95 2.34 33.83
C LYS A 4 10.37 1.25 32.93
N THR A 5 9.60 0.32 33.51
CA THR A 5 8.92 -0.74 32.78
C THR A 5 7.91 -0.17 31.77
N TYR A 6 7.14 0.85 32.17
CA TYR A 6 6.21 1.57 31.30
C TYR A 6 6.90 2.20 30.08
N VAL A 7 7.99 2.94 30.29
CA VAL A 7 8.74 3.60 29.20
C VAL A 7 9.31 2.56 28.22
N ILE A 8 9.84 1.44 28.72
CA ILE A 8 10.37 0.36 27.89
C ILE A 8 9.27 -0.28 27.04
N ILE A 9 8.11 -0.59 27.64
CA ILE A 9 6.98 -1.20 26.92
C ILE A 9 6.49 -0.28 25.80
N ILE A 10 6.33 1.02 26.08
CA ILE A 10 5.87 1.99 25.07
C ILE A 10 6.91 2.19 23.95
N GLY A 11 8.20 2.18 24.28
CA GLY A 11 9.27 2.24 23.28
C GLY A 11 9.28 1.02 22.36
N ILE A 12 9.16 -0.18 22.93
CA ILE A 12 9.08 -1.44 22.15
C ILE A 12 7.83 -1.43 21.26
N LEU A 13 6.67 -1.05 21.80
CA LEU A 13 5.43 -0.94 21.02
C LEU A 13 5.56 0.07 19.88
N GLY A 14 6.21 1.22 20.12
CA GLY A 14 6.49 2.21 19.08
C GLY A 14 7.38 1.66 17.96
N ILE A 15 8.42 0.89 18.30
CA ILE A 15 9.31 0.26 17.30
C ILE A 15 8.55 -0.79 16.49
N ILE A 16 7.79 -1.68 17.15
CA ILE A 16 7.04 -2.75 16.49
C ILE A 16 5.97 -2.18 15.54
N LEU A 17 5.30 -1.10 15.94
CA LEU A 17 4.25 -0.48 15.13
C LEU A 17 4.81 0.39 14.00
N SER A 18 5.97 1.02 14.19
CA SER A 18 6.53 1.93 13.18
C SER A 18 6.90 1.23 11.88
N TYR A 19 7.32 -0.05 11.92
CA TYR A 19 7.68 -0.81 10.73
C TYR A 19 6.47 -1.07 9.80
N PRO A 20 5.35 -1.70 10.24
CA PRO A 20 4.15 -1.85 9.41
C PRO A 20 3.61 -0.51 8.90
N ILE A 21 3.58 0.52 9.77
CA ILE A 21 3.08 1.85 9.42
C ILE A 21 3.92 2.49 8.32
N PHE A 22 5.25 2.40 8.41
CA PHE A 22 6.15 2.92 7.39
C PHE A 22 5.87 2.30 6.02
N PHE A 23 5.72 0.98 5.95
CA PHE A 23 5.44 0.28 4.67
C PHE A 23 4.05 0.59 4.13
N ILE A 24 3.05 0.70 5.00
CA ILE A 24 1.68 1.12 4.66
C ILE A 24 1.66 2.55 4.11
N ILE A 25 2.35 3.47 4.78
CA ILE A 25 2.44 4.87 4.34
C ILE A 25 3.18 4.91 3.01
N LYS A 26 4.30 4.20 2.89
CA LYS A 26 5.07 4.11 1.66
C LYS A 26 4.22 3.56 0.51
N SER A 27 3.39 2.55 0.72
CA SER A 27 2.48 2.03 -0.31
C SER A 27 1.32 2.98 -0.60
N SER A 28 0.83 3.73 0.40
CA SER A 28 -0.26 4.71 0.23
C SER A 28 0.17 5.94 -0.58
N TYR A 29 1.46 6.30 -0.53
CA TYR A 29 2.06 7.36 -1.35
C TYR A 29 2.79 6.82 -2.59
N PHE A 30 2.66 5.52 -2.86
CA PHE A 30 3.29 4.91 -4.02
C PHE A 30 2.47 5.24 -5.27
N GLU A 31 3.00 6.17 -6.07
CA GLU A 31 2.47 6.45 -7.40
C GLU A 31 3.04 5.45 -8.40
N ILE A 32 2.22 4.47 -8.79
CA ILE A 32 2.57 3.48 -9.82
C ILE A 32 3.03 4.15 -11.13
N ASP A 33 2.54 5.36 -11.40
CA ASP A 33 2.89 6.17 -12.58
C ASP A 33 4.36 6.59 -12.63
N LYS A 34 5.02 6.63 -11.46
CA LYS A 34 6.46 6.94 -11.34
C LYS A 34 7.33 5.68 -11.23
N TYR A 35 6.73 4.49 -11.20
CA TYR A 35 7.47 3.25 -11.07
C TYR A 35 8.19 2.89 -12.37
N ASN A 36 9.44 2.48 -12.25
CA ASN A 36 10.25 2.05 -13.40
C ASN A 36 10.29 0.53 -13.47
N PHE A 37 9.41 -0.05 -14.29
CA PHE A 37 9.36 -1.49 -14.53
C PHE A 37 10.56 -1.97 -15.32
N LYS A 38 11.11 -3.14 -14.97
CA LYS A 38 12.19 -3.77 -15.76
C LYS A 38 11.74 -4.15 -17.16
N SER A 39 10.45 -4.44 -17.32
CA SER A 39 9.81 -4.70 -18.61
C SER A 39 9.74 -3.48 -19.54
N ASN A 40 10.20 -2.29 -19.10
CA ASN A 40 10.04 -1.01 -19.80
C ASN A 40 8.58 -0.62 -20.05
N ILE A 41 7.67 -1.19 -19.28
CA ILE A 41 6.28 -0.78 -19.23
C ILE A 41 6.13 0.46 -18.36
N ARG A 42 5.16 1.29 -18.70
CA ARG A 42 4.67 2.36 -17.84
C ARG A 42 3.22 2.13 -17.54
N ILE A 43 2.79 2.43 -16.33
CA ILE A 43 1.38 2.41 -15.99
C ILE A 43 0.97 3.87 -15.78
N GLU A 44 -0.19 4.24 -16.29
CA GLU A 44 -0.81 5.54 -16.02
C GLU A 44 -2.18 5.35 -15.40
N THR A 45 -2.42 6.03 -14.29
CA THR A 45 -3.73 6.05 -13.65
C THR A 45 -4.65 7.09 -14.28
N LYS A 46 -5.88 6.67 -14.63
CA LYS A 46 -6.90 7.57 -15.19
C LYS A 46 -8.29 7.23 -14.67
N GLN A 47 -9.19 8.21 -14.74
CA GLN A 47 -10.63 7.96 -14.68
C GLN A 47 -11.20 8.12 -16.09
N LYS A 48 -11.98 7.13 -16.53
CA LYS A 48 -12.71 7.17 -17.81
C LYS A 48 -14.16 6.79 -17.60
N LEU A 49 -15.04 7.26 -18.48
CA LEU A 49 -16.40 6.75 -18.54
C LEU A 49 -16.38 5.29 -19.00
N ILE A 50 -17.23 4.45 -18.42
CA ILE A 50 -17.35 3.03 -18.82
C ILE A 50 -17.60 2.91 -20.33
N SER A 51 -18.38 3.83 -20.92
CA SER A 51 -18.64 3.93 -22.37
C SER A 51 -17.39 4.04 -23.24
N GLU A 52 -16.29 4.56 -22.71
CA GLU A 52 -15.01 4.78 -23.41
C GLU A 52 -14.03 3.61 -23.24
N THR A 53 -14.39 2.60 -22.45
CA THR A 53 -13.52 1.48 -22.09
C THR A 53 -13.98 0.17 -22.72
N SER A 54 -13.19 -0.89 -22.55
CA SER A 54 -13.61 -2.25 -22.93
C SER A 54 -14.78 -2.81 -22.11
N LEU A 55 -15.12 -2.20 -20.95
CA LEU A 55 -16.29 -2.62 -20.14
C LEU A 55 -17.63 -2.30 -20.79
N LYS A 56 -17.69 -1.42 -21.80
CA LYS A 56 -18.95 -1.05 -22.47
C LYS A 56 -19.71 -2.22 -23.10
N SER A 57 -18.98 -3.28 -23.47
CA SER A 57 -19.54 -4.50 -24.07
C SER A 57 -19.95 -5.54 -23.03
N ASP A 58 -19.62 -5.35 -21.76
CA ASP A 58 -19.98 -6.27 -20.69
C ASP A 58 -21.44 -6.07 -20.28
N SER A 59 -22.17 -7.18 -20.21
CA SER A 59 -23.58 -7.21 -19.82
C SER A 59 -23.86 -6.61 -18.44
N HIS A 60 -22.91 -6.71 -17.50
CA HIS A 60 -23.04 -6.16 -16.15
C HIS A 60 -22.95 -4.63 -16.13
N TYR A 61 -22.27 -4.03 -17.11
CA TYR A 61 -22.00 -2.59 -17.17
C TYR A 61 -22.84 -1.85 -18.22
N LYS A 62 -23.66 -2.57 -18.99
CA LYS A 62 -24.48 -2.03 -20.08
C LYS A 62 -25.43 -0.90 -19.67
N ASN A 63 -25.89 -0.90 -18.42
CA ASN A 63 -26.78 0.13 -17.85
C ASN A 63 -26.03 1.19 -17.02
N HIS A 64 -24.69 1.17 -17.04
CA HIS A 64 -23.82 2.02 -16.23
C HIS A 64 -22.75 2.72 -17.06
N LEU A 65 -22.99 2.91 -18.36
CA LEU A 65 -22.05 3.47 -19.32
C LEU A 65 -21.64 4.92 -18.99
N ASP A 66 -22.47 5.64 -18.25
CA ASP A 66 -22.31 7.00 -17.77
C ASP A 66 -21.46 7.10 -16.49
N ARG A 67 -21.11 5.97 -15.87
CA ARG A 67 -20.28 5.95 -14.66
C ARG A 67 -18.81 6.05 -15.02
N ASN A 68 -18.08 6.82 -14.22
CA ASN A 68 -16.62 6.80 -14.27
C ASN A 68 -16.09 5.54 -13.58
N VAL A 69 -15.09 4.94 -14.20
CA VAL A 69 -14.29 3.84 -13.67
C VAL A 69 -12.83 4.27 -13.61
N PHE A 70 -12.12 3.82 -12.58
CA PHE A 70 -10.70 4.02 -12.49
C PHE A 70 -9.99 2.95 -13.33
N ILE A 71 -9.01 3.35 -14.13
CA ILE A 71 -8.25 2.45 -14.98
C ILE A 71 -6.76 2.67 -14.78
N TYR A 72 -6.01 1.60 -15.00
CA TYR A 72 -4.58 1.59 -15.17
C TYR A 72 -4.30 1.32 -16.64
N GLU A 73 -3.90 2.36 -17.36
CA GLU A 73 -3.43 2.23 -18.74
C GLU A 73 -2.00 1.71 -18.70
N ILE A 74 -1.82 0.50 -19.18
CA ILE A 74 -0.51 -0.10 -19.34
C ILE A 74 0.00 0.35 -20.70
N LYS A 75 1.18 0.97 -20.72
CA LYS A 75 1.82 1.51 -21.91
C LYS A 75 3.15 0.86 -22.17
N ASP A 76 3.45 0.64 -23.45
CA ASP A 76 4.77 0.21 -23.87
C ASP A 76 5.82 1.35 -23.74
N LYS A 77 7.08 1.02 -24.01
CA LYS A 77 8.19 1.99 -24.03
C LYS A 77 7.98 3.17 -24.99
N LYS A 78 7.19 2.99 -26.05
CA LYS A 78 6.87 4.01 -27.06
C LYS A 78 5.68 4.88 -26.65
N GLY A 79 5.00 4.55 -25.54
CA GLY A 79 3.83 5.26 -25.03
C GLY A 79 2.50 4.76 -25.62
N ASN A 80 2.49 3.67 -26.38
CA ASN A 80 1.27 3.07 -26.89
C ASN A 80 0.53 2.33 -25.78
N ASN A 81 -0.78 2.52 -25.68
CA ASN A 81 -1.61 1.74 -24.77
C ASN A 81 -1.67 0.28 -25.25
N ILE A 82 -1.28 -0.65 -24.38
CA ILE A 82 -1.26 -2.09 -24.64
C ILE A 82 -2.40 -2.83 -23.91
N GLN A 83 -2.85 -2.31 -22.77
CA GLN A 83 -3.86 -2.96 -21.95
C GLN A 83 -4.48 -1.96 -20.95
N GLU A 84 -5.76 -2.16 -20.63
CA GLU A 84 -6.41 -1.49 -19.50
C GLU A 84 -6.67 -2.51 -18.39
N ILE A 85 -6.27 -2.19 -17.16
CA ILE A 85 -6.70 -2.91 -15.95
C ILE A 85 -7.69 -2.02 -15.19
N PHE A 86 -8.80 -2.61 -14.74
CA PHE A 86 -9.92 -1.88 -14.14
C PHE A 86 -9.89 -1.91 -12.61
N GLY A 87 -9.98 -0.74 -12.00
CA GLY A 87 -10.05 -0.54 -10.55
C GLY A 87 -11.37 0.12 -10.11
N ASN A 88 -11.85 -0.27 -8.94
CA ASN A 88 -13.08 0.25 -8.33
C ASN A 88 -12.95 1.65 -7.69
N THR A 89 -11.76 2.09 -7.24
CA THR A 89 -11.58 3.41 -6.60
C THR A 89 -10.21 4.04 -6.90
N ALA A 90 -10.07 5.35 -6.65
CA ALA A 90 -8.80 6.08 -6.76
C ALA A 90 -7.71 5.64 -5.74
N TRP A 91 -8.11 4.89 -4.71
CA TRP A 91 -7.24 4.37 -3.65
C TRP A 91 -6.74 2.94 -3.92
N ASN A 92 -6.96 2.44 -5.13
CA ASN A 92 -6.48 1.13 -5.50
C ASN A 92 -4.96 1.20 -5.71
N ILE A 93 -4.23 0.66 -4.76
CA ILE A 93 -2.79 0.54 -4.85
C ILE A 93 -2.50 -0.71 -5.68
N ILE A 94 -1.96 -0.51 -6.88
CA ILE A 94 -1.26 -1.56 -7.61
C ILE A 94 0.14 -1.64 -7.03
N ILE A 95 0.53 -2.82 -6.55
CA ILE A 95 1.88 -3.10 -6.06
C ILE A 95 2.61 -3.95 -7.10
N PRO A 96 3.69 -3.42 -7.71
CA PRO A 96 4.57 -4.23 -8.52
C PRO A 96 5.42 -5.13 -7.60
N TYR A 97 5.43 -6.43 -7.86
CA TYR A 97 6.20 -7.40 -7.09
C TYR A 97 6.52 -8.63 -7.94
N ASP A 98 7.78 -9.05 -7.96
CA ASP A 98 8.22 -10.27 -8.65
C ASP A 98 7.97 -11.49 -7.74
N ILE A 99 6.83 -12.16 -7.90
CA ILE A 99 6.42 -13.27 -7.01
C ILE A 99 7.11 -14.59 -7.38
N ASN A 100 7.55 -14.72 -8.63
CA ASN A 100 8.16 -15.95 -9.15
C ASN A 100 9.69 -15.89 -9.19
N GLU A 101 10.29 -14.74 -8.86
CA GLU A 101 11.72 -14.46 -8.98
C GLU A 101 12.23 -14.63 -10.42
N ASP A 102 11.39 -14.33 -11.42
CA ASP A 102 11.73 -14.46 -12.84
C ASP A 102 12.41 -13.20 -13.43
N GLY A 103 12.56 -12.17 -12.59
CA GLY A 103 13.19 -10.92 -12.93
C GLY A 103 12.22 -9.88 -13.48
N PHE A 104 10.93 -10.18 -13.65
CA PHE A 104 9.89 -9.23 -14.02
C PHE A 104 8.90 -9.01 -12.89
N GLU A 105 8.45 -7.77 -12.75
CA GLU A 105 7.45 -7.46 -11.73
C GLU A 105 6.04 -7.85 -12.19
N ASP A 106 5.30 -8.54 -11.32
CA ASP A 106 3.87 -8.81 -11.47
C ASP A 106 3.05 -7.71 -10.77
N LEU A 107 1.75 -7.61 -11.11
CA LEU A 107 0.86 -6.61 -10.51
C LEU A 107 -0.08 -7.25 -9.51
N PHE A 108 0.02 -6.81 -8.25
CA PHE A 108 -0.94 -7.15 -7.20
C PHE A 108 -1.91 -6.00 -6.97
N LEU A 109 -3.20 -6.32 -6.96
CA LEU A 109 -4.24 -5.35 -6.65
C LEU A 109 -4.69 -5.52 -5.19
N ASN A 110 -4.69 -4.41 -4.45
CA ASN A 110 -5.17 -4.39 -3.06
C ASN A 110 -6.70 -4.67 -2.96
N GLN A 111 -7.45 -4.49 -4.06
CA GLN A 111 -8.88 -4.77 -4.13
C GLN A 111 -9.23 -5.68 -5.31
N MET A 112 -10.45 -6.21 -5.30
CA MET A 112 -10.93 -7.10 -6.34
C MET A 112 -10.93 -6.39 -7.70
N PRO A 113 -10.47 -7.08 -8.76
CA PRO A 113 -10.63 -6.58 -10.10
C PRO A 113 -12.12 -6.50 -10.43
N ILE A 114 -12.49 -5.48 -11.20
CA ILE A 114 -13.86 -5.27 -11.66
C ILE A 114 -14.34 -6.44 -12.54
N THR A 115 -13.40 -7.12 -13.21
CA THR A 115 -13.65 -8.31 -14.02
C THR A 115 -13.07 -9.54 -13.30
N HIS A 116 -13.77 -10.68 -13.33
CA HIS A 116 -13.37 -11.94 -12.67
C HIS A 116 -13.51 -11.94 -11.13
N ILE A 117 -14.71 -11.65 -10.62
CA ILE A 117 -15.02 -11.66 -9.18
C ILE A 117 -15.29 -13.11 -8.72
N PRO A 118 -14.43 -13.74 -7.90
CA PRO A 118 -14.74 -15.02 -7.26
C PRO A 118 -15.86 -14.84 -6.21
N GLU A 119 -16.67 -15.89 -6.01
CA GLU A 119 -17.82 -15.88 -5.08
C GLU A 119 -17.44 -15.64 -3.61
N ASN A 120 -16.19 -15.96 -3.22
CA ASN A 120 -15.67 -15.77 -1.86
C ASN A 120 -14.48 -14.80 -1.86
N ALA A 121 -14.74 -13.57 -1.42
CA ALA A 121 -13.84 -12.43 -1.58
C ALA A 121 -12.97 -12.15 -0.33
N SER A 122 -11.82 -12.81 -0.21
CA SER A 122 -10.76 -12.39 0.74
C SER A 122 -9.41 -12.09 0.07
N ASP A 123 -9.29 -12.36 -1.22
CA ASP A 123 -8.00 -12.66 -1.82
C ASP A 123 -7.44 -11.49 -2.64
N LYS A 124 -6.12 -11.49 -2.85
CA LYS A 124 -5.41 -10.46 -3.63
C LYS A 124 -5.22 -10.94 -5.07
N ALA A 125 -5.75 -10.19 -6.03
CA ALA A 125 -5.59 -10.53 -7.45
C ALA A 125 -4.15 -10.25 -7.90
N CYS A 126 -3.57 -11.23 -8.59
CA CYS A 126 -2.27 -11.13 -9.21
C CYS A 126 -2.40 -11.21 -10.74
N TYR A 127 -1.80 -10.27 -11.43
CA TYR A 127 -1.60 -10.32 -12.87
C TYR A 127 -0.12 -10.50 -13.15
N GLN A 128 0.23 -11.64 -13.74
CA GLN A 128 1.62 -11.94 -14.08
C GLN A 128 2.03 -11.24 -15.36
N TYR A 129 3.27 -10.75 -15.40
CA TYR A 129 3.80 -10.19 -16.62
C TYR A 129 4.14 -11.29 -17.62
N ASN A 130 3.54 -11.23 -18.80
CA ASN A 130 3.89 -12.11 -19.91
C ASN A 130 4.83 -11.35 -20.88
N PRO A 131 6.12 -11.70 -20.94
CA PRO A 131 7.09 -11.01 -21.79
C PRO A 131 6.87 -11.24 -23.28
N GLU A 132 6.30 -12.38 -23.69
CA GLU A 132 6.02 -12.68 -25.10
C GLU A 132 4.88 -11.80 -25.64
N LEU A 133 3.86 -11.59 -24.81
CA LEU A 133 2.69 -10.79 -25.16
C LEU A 133 2.85 -9.32 -24.76
N ASN A 134 3.93 -8.99 -24.04
CA ASN A 134 4.21 -7.68 -23.46
C ASN A 134 2.97 -7.11 -22.72
N LYS A 135 2.33 -7.92 -21.88
CA LYS A 135 1.10 -7.53 -21.16
C LYS A 135 0.96 -8.30 -19.86
N PHE A 136 0.05 -7.84 -19.00
CA PHE A 136 -0.24 -8.49 -17.74
C PHE A 136 -1.43 -9.43 -17.88
N THR A 137 -1.22 -10.72 -17.64
CA THR A 137 -2.26 -11.75 -17.70
C THR A 137 -2.73 -12.09 -16.30
N PHE A 138 -4.05 -12.11 -16.09
CA PHE A 138 -4.61 -12.57 -14.82
C PHE A 138 -4.08 -13.98 -14.54
N PHE A 139 -3.47 -14.16 -13.38
CA PHE A 139 -2.90 -15.45 -12.99
C PHE A 139 -3.83 -16.16 -12.02
N ARG A 140 -3.95 -15.62 -10.80
CA ARG A 140 -4.84 -16.14 -9.77
C ARG A 140 -5.03 -15.13 -8.66
N PHE A 141 -5.92 -15.51 -7.74
CA PHE A 141 -6.04 -14.90 -6.43
C PHE A 141 -5.08 -15.56 -5.45
N PHE A 142 -4.45 -14.75 -4.60
CA PHE A 142 -3.58 -15.19 -3.51
C PHE A 142 -4.27 -14.98 -2.16
N ASN A 143 -4.28 -16.02 -1.35
CA ASN A 143 -4.61 -15.90 0.06
C ASN A 143 -3.54 -15.10 0.78
N ARG A 144 -3.93 -14.48 1.91
CA ARG A 144 -3.00 -13.69 2.72
C ARG A 144 -1.77 -14.49 3.17
N ASP A 145 -2.00 -15.73 3.58
CA ASP A 145 -0.96 -16.61 4.13
C ASP A 145 0.04 -17.09 3.08
N GLU A 146 -0.28 -16.91 1.79
CA GLU A 146 0.60 -17.24 0.66
C GLU A 146 1.50 -16.06 0.26
N LEU A 147 1.18 -14.85 0.73
CA LEU A 147 1.91 -13.65 0.33
C LEU A 147 3.15 -13.48 1.22
N PRO A 148 4.30 -13.10 0.62
CA PRO A 148 5.44 -12.62 1.38
C PRO A 148 5.01 -11.48 2.31
N LEU A 149 5.50 -11.47 3.55
CA LEU A 149 5.12 -10.47 4.57
C LEU A 149 5.29 -9.03 4.05
N SER A 150 6.33 -8.77 3.26
CA SER A 150 6.58 -7.46 2.63
C SER A 150 5.47 -7.02 1.67
N LEU A 151 4.85 -7.97 0.96
CA LEU A 151 3.77 -7.72 0.01
C LEU A 151 2.42 -7.64 0.74
N ASP A 152 2.17 -8.55 1.69
CA ASP A 152 0.96 -8.53 2.53
C ASP A 152 0.78 -7.18 3.25
N ILE A 153 1.85 -6.64 3.86
CA ILE A 153 1.80 -5.34 4.56
C ILE A 153 1.45 -4.20 3.59
N GLN A 154 1.91 -4.24 2.35
CA GLN A 154 1.64 -3.19 1.36
C GLN A 154 0.22 -3.29 0.79
N LEU A 155 -0.29 -4.51 0.65
CA LEU A 155 -1.66 -4.83 0.25
C LEU A 155 -2.63 -4.85 1.44
N PHE A 156 -2.22 -4.28 2.58
CA PHE A 156 -3.07 -4.22 3.75
C PHE A 156 -4.23 -3.25 3.48
N ASN A 157 -5.43 -3.62 3.94
CA ASN A 157 -6.63 -2.84 3.64
C ASN A 157 -6.56 -1.48 4.36
N ILE A 158 -6.51 -0.39 3.58
CA ILE A 158 -6.43 0.99 4.08
C ILE A 158 -7.58 1.34 5.04
N ALA A 159 -8.75 0.71 4.90
CA ALA A 159 -9.86 0.89 5.84
C ALA A 159 -9.49 0.49 7.29
N TRP A 160 -8.66 -0.53 7.47
CA TRP A 160 -8.15 -0.92 8.79
C TRP A 160 -7.11 0.06 9.32
N ILE A 161 -6.36 0.73 8.44
CA ILE A 161 -5.42 1.77 8.84
C ILE A 161 -6.17 2.97 9.41
N TYR A 162 -7.28 3.39 8.80
CA TYR A 162 -8.14 4.42 9.38
C TYR A 162 -8.72 4.01 10.74
N ALA A 163 -9.13 2.75 10.91
CA ALA A 163 -9.61 2.24 12.19
C ALA A 163 -8.50 2.15 13.27
N THR A 164 -7.26 1.91 12.87
CA THR A 164 -6.09 1.83 13.79
C THR A 164 -5.36 3.16 13.97
N TYR A 165 -5.67 4.16 13.14
CA TYR A 165 -5.01 5.47 13.11
C TYR A 165 -5.06 6.19 14.45
N LEU A 166 -6.21 6.13 15.15
CA LEU A 166 -6.36 6.74 16.48
C LEU A 166 -5.42 6.10 17.51
N ILE A 167 -5.32 4.77 17.51
CA ILE A 167 -4.45 4.01 18.42
C ILE A 167 -2.98 4.34 18.15
N ILE A 168 -2.62 4.42 16.86
CA ILE A 168 -1.29 4.82 16.41
C ILE A 168 -0.94 6.22 16.91
N ILE A 169 -1.82 7.21 16.69
CA ILE A 169 -1.61 8.59 17.16
C ILE A 169 -1.41 8.63 18.67
N ILE A 170 -2.22 7.89 19.44
CA ILE A 170 -2.10 7.86 20.90
C ILE A 170 -0.71 7.31 21.31
N ILE A 171 -0.25 6.22 20.69
CA ILE A 171 1.06 5.61 21.00
C ILE A 171 2.22 6.54 20.63
N TYR A 172 2.15 7.20 19.47
CA TYR A 172 3.16 8.18 19.07
C TYR A 172 3.15 9.43 19.97
N GLY A 173 1.96 9.92 20.34
CA GLY A 173 1.80 11.05 21.26
C GLY A 173 2.37 10.75 22.65
N LEU A 174 2.08 9.57 23.20
CA LEU A 174 2.67 9.13 24.48
C LEU A 174 4.19 8.96 24.39
N ASN A 175 4.72 8.43 23.27
CA ASN A 175 6.16 8.36 23.03
C ASN A 175 6.82 9.75 22.98
N PHE A 176 6.17 10.71 22.31
CA PHE A 176 6.67 12.08 22.23
C PHE A 176 6.66 12.77 23.60
N ILE A 177 5.61 12.60 24.39
CA ILE A 177 5.55 13.09 25.78
C ILE A 177 6.68 12.46 26.62
N ASN A 178 6.93 11.15 26.49
CA ASN A 178 8.04 10.49 27.18
C ASN A 178 9.40 11.09 26.80
N LEU A 179 9.61 11.41 25.52
CA LEU A 179 10.82 12.07 25.03
C LEU A 179 10.99 13.46 25.67
N ILE A 180 9.93 14.27 25.70
CA ILE A 180 9.94 15.60 26.33
C ILE A 180 10.30 15.50 27.82
N ILE A 181 9.64 14.59 28.56
CA ILE A 181 9.90 14.39 29.99
C ILE A 181 11.35 13.98 30.22
N PHE A 182 11.89 13.06 29.40
CA PHE A 182 13.29 12.64 29.50
C PHE A 182 14.26 13.80 29.24
N LEU A 183 14.01 14.61 28.21
CA LEU A 183 14.82 15.78 27.88
C LEU A 183 14.79 16.82 29.01
N PHE A 184 13.60 17.10 29.58
CA PHE A 184 13.44 17.99 30.73
C PHE A 184 14.17 17.47 31.97
N TYR A 185 14.05 16.17 32.27
CA TYR A 185 14.77 15.56 33.38
C TYR A 185 16.29 15.69 33.22
N LYS A 186 16.81 15.40 32.02
CA LYS A 186 18.25 15.54 31.70
C LYS A 186 18.72 16.99 31.82
N PHE A 187 17.91 17.94 31.35
CA PHE A 187 18.20 19.37 31.44
C PHE A 187 18.22 19.85 32.90
N PHE A 188 17.21 19.52 33.69
CA PHE A 188 17.17 19.85 35.12
C PHE A 188 18.31 19.20 35.90
N TYR A 189 18.62 17.92 35.62
CA TYR A 189 19.76 17.24 36.22
C TYR A 189 21.08 17.94 35.88
N TYR A 190 21.24 18.39 34.64
CA TYR A 190 22.42 19.14 34.22
C TYR A 190 22.53 20.49 34.96
N LEU A 191 21.43 21.23 35.08
CA LEU A 191 21.38 22.49 35.84
C LEU A 191 21.72 22.30 37.32
N VAL A 192 21.11 21.30 37.97
CA VAL A 192 21.38 20.98 39.39
C VAL A 192 22.82 20.51 39.60
N LYS A 193 23.39 19.77 38.65
CA LYS A 193 24.79 19.36 38.71
C LYS A 193 25.74 20.55 38.56
N GLN A 194 25.45 21.55 37.73
CA GLN A 194 26.27 22.76 37.65
C GLN A 194 26.26 23.55 38.96
N THR A 195 25.11 23.68 39.63
CA THR A 195 25.00 24.40 40.91
C THR A 195 25.67 23.72 42.11
N HIS A 196 26.19 22.49 41.97
CA HIS A 196 26.92 21.77 43.02
C HIS A 196 28.44 21.74 42.81
N TYR A 197 28.94 22.33 41.72
CA TYR A 197 30.37 22.44 41.41
C TYR A 197 30.89 23.91 41.40
N ASP A 198 30.03 24.85 41.79
CA ASP A 198 30.40 26.22 42.19
C ASP A 198 30.29 26.36 43.72
#